data_AF-A0A3D4P169-F1
#
_entry.id   AF-A0A3D4P169-F1
#
_cell.length_a   1.000
_cell.length_b   1.000
_cell.length_c   1.000
_cell.angle_alpha   90.00
_cell.angle_beta   90.00
_cell.angle_gamma   90.00
#
_symmetry.space_group_name_H-M   'P 1'
#
loop_
_entity.id
_entity.type
_entity.pdbx_description
1 polymer ?
#
loop_
_entity_poly.entity_id
_entity_poly.type
_entity_poly.pdbx_seq_one_letter_code
_entity_poly.pdbx_strand_id
1 'polypeptide(L)'
;MIRLGRVPAACAAAFLISNIGPAIGQKHEPNAGPAVRVLLLSGQNNHDWKATTPKLRVILEETGRFKVDVSETPGLLTASFLEPYDVILSNWNSFGLGPDAENWPEEAKRAYFDFVHRGKGHVVVHAGSASFPDWEEYGRLTLATWKAGQTSHGPRHKFSVRIDKADHPVTAELEPFEIEDELWNRPGLSKGATVLASSYSAPDKEGTGQWEPAALAGRFDRGRCFTLLLGHDVEAMKNPGYQALLRRGVEWAATGRVVEKANPAGQPAWRWESQAGKSLALIGPGGILWQFRYDQTLDTVYFHPLSTADGKTLTWDIPPDHIWHHGLWFSWKFINKVNYWEIDPKTGRPEGRTTWNNVKVIAREDFSAGVGMDLAYCPAAESDPVLTEKRTIEITQPDAERGYSMDWTSVFTAVRAIVLDRTPLPDEPGGQSWGGYSGLSVRFAKDVAERQVTTSDGPIIGFQEDRYRGEHTAMDYSGLFDGRPAGIAFCDHPDNPRSPTPWYAIRGAVMSFFTPAVICYGPMTLKPGQSMTLRYRVFIHPGRWDAGRLRAEYQRFAGKPPQANH
;
A
#
# COMPACT_ATOMS: atom_id res chain seq x y z
N MET A 1 -79.17 -27.29 44.96
CA MET A 1 -79.01 -28.73 45.26
C MET A 1 -78.98 -29.45 43.92
N ILE A 2 -78.06 -30.33 43.51
CA ILE A 2 -76.89 -31.02 44.09
C ILE A 2 -76.06 -31.47 42.84
N ARG A 3 -74.72 -31.36 42.93
CA ARG A 3 -73.61 -32.24 42.46
C ARG A 3 -73.86 -33.24 41.31
N LEU A 4 -72.91 -33.73 40.50
CA LEU A 4 -71.46 -33.61 40.27
C LEU A 4 -71.19 -34.50 39.03
N GLY A 5 -70.16 -34.21 38.24
CA GLY A 5 -69.63 -35.17 37.26
C GLY A 5 -68.47 -34.61 36.45
N ARG A 6 -67.25 -35.01 36.78
CA ARG A 6 -65.95 -34.51 36.29
C ARG A 6 -65.68 -34.77 34.80
N VAL A 7 -64.94 -33.86 34.17
CA VAL A 7 -64.23 -34.05 32.87
C VAL A 7 -62.76 -33.60 33.06
N PRO A 8 -61.77 -34.27 32.45
CA PRO A 8 -60.35 -34.10 32.81
C PRO A 8 -59.62 -33.00 32.02
N ALA A 9 -58.43 -32.71 32.55
CA ALA A 9 -57.47 -31.65 32.28
C ALA A 9 -57.12 -31.39 30.80
N ALA A 10 -57.06 -30.10 30.45
CA ALA A 10 -56.37 -29.58 29.28
C ALA A 10 -55.08 -28.86 29.70
N CYS A 11 -53.98 -29.18 29.02
CA CYS A 11 -52.66 -28.57 29.19
C CYS A 11 -52.69 -27.08 28.80
N ALA A 12 -52.27 -26.21 29.72
CA ALA A 12 -51.91 -24.82 29.42
C ALA A 12 -50.39 -24.71 29.31
N ALA A 13 -49.90 -24.36 28.12
CA ALA A 13 -48.51 -24.00 27.88
C ALA A 13 -48.25 -22.60 28.44
N ALA A 14 -47.24 -22.48 29.30
CA ALA A 14 -46.82 -21.22 29.91
C ALA A 14 -45.97 -20.40 28.91
N PHE A 15 -46.30 -19.11 28.79
CA PHE A 15 -45.46 -18.10 28.17
C PHE A 15 -44.20 -17.88 29.02
N LEU A 16 -43.02 -18.12 28.45
CA LEU A 16 -41.74 -17.68 28.99
C LEU A 16 -41.33 -16.38 28.29
N ILE A 17 -41.36 -15.28 29.04
CA ILE A 17 -40.75 -14.01 28.69
C ILE A 17 -39.23 -14.19 28.85
N SER A 18 -38.48 -14.26 27.76
CA SER A 18 -37.02 -14.19 27.81
C SER A 18 -36.57 -12.73 27.75
N ASN A 19 -36.05 -12.23 28.86
CA ASN A 19 -35.31 -10.97 28.94
C ASN A 19 -34.10 -11.01 27.99
N ILE A 20 -34.13 -10.21 26.93
CA ILE A 20 -32.95 -9.94 26.10
C ILE A 20 -32.12 -8.89 26.83
N GLY A 21 -31.10 -9.35 27.55
CA GLY A 21 -30.05 -8.47 28.08
C GLY A 21 -29.27 -7.79 26.95
N PRO A 22 -28.60 -6.66 27.21
CA PRO A 22 -27.80 -5.98 26.21
C PRO A 22 -26.71 -6.92 25.69
N ALA A 23 -26.58 -7.01 24.38
CA ALA A 23 -25.53 -7.78 23.72
C ALA A 23 -24.17 -7.31 24.23
N ILE A 24 -23.52 -8.16 25.02
CA ILE A 24 -22.13 -7.99 25.42
C ILE A 24 -21.32 -7.97 24.11
N GLY A 25 -20.83 -6.79 23.75
CA GLY A 25 -19.89 -6.64 22.66
C GLY A 25 -18.74 -7.61 22.87
N GLN A 26 -18.44 -8.41 21.85
CA GLN A 26 -17.15 -9.09 21.79
C GLN A 26 -16.08 -8.01 21.85
N LYS A 27 -15.47 -7.85 23.02
CA LYS A 27 -14.23 -7.10 23.17
C LYS A 27 -13.22 -7.77 22.25
N HIS A 28 -12.76 -7.04 21.23
CA HIS A 28 -11.50 -7.38 20.58
C HIS A 28 -10.44 -7.44 21.68
N GLU A 29 -9.90 -8.62 21.95
CA GLU A 29 -8.72 -8.73 22.81
C GLU A 29 -7.54 -8.04 22.12
N PRO A 30 -6.83 -7.12 22.81
CA PRO A 30 -5.61 -6.53 22.29
C PRO A 30 -4.51 -7.60 22.32
N ASN A 31 -4.33 -8.32 21.22
CA ASN A 31 -3.40 -9.46 21.15
C ASN A 31 -1.94 -9.04 20.89
N ALA A 32 -1.43 -8.02 21.59
CA ALA A 32 0.00 -7.74 21.64
C ALA A 32 0.39 -7.59 23.10
N GLY A 33 1.08 -8.60 23.65
CA GLY A 33 1.68 -8.53 24.98
C GLY A 33 2.69 -7.38 25.10
N PRO A 34 3.33 -7.19 26.27
CA PRO A 34 4.30 -6.12 26.46
C PRO A 34 5.41 -6.16 25.41
N ALA A 35 5.89 -4.97 25.01
CA ALA A 35 6.93 -4.81 23.99
C ALA A 35 8.19 -5.64 24.33
N VAL A 36 8.76 -6.33 23.34
CA VAL A 36 9.99 -7.11 23.51
C VAL A 36 11.15 -6.17 23.79
N ARG A 37 11.87 -6.40 24.88
CA ARG A 37 13.06 -5.63 25.24
C ARG A 37 14.28 -6.25 24.57
N VAL A 38 14.87 -5.54 23.61
CA VAL A 38 16.01 -6.01 22.81
C VAL A 38 17.26 -5.25 23.24
N LEU A 39 18.33 -5.99 23.57
CA LEU A 39 19.67 -5.42 23.60
C LEU A 39 20.32 -5.65 22.24
N LEU A 40 20.60 -4.58 21.50
CA LEU A 40 21.39 -4.61 20.27
C LEU A 40 22.87 -4.38 20.64
N LEU A 41 23.66 -5.45 20.59
CA LEU A 41 25.10 -5.38 20.84
C LEU A 41 25.84 -5.00 19.56
N SER A 42 26.64 -3.94 19.63
CA SER A 42 27.41 -3.37 18.53
C SER A 42 28.76 -2.82 19.04
N GLY A 43 29.44 -1.96 18.29
CA GLY A 43 30.68 -1.27 18.70
C GLY A 43 31.96 -1.77 18.02
N GLN A 44 31.96 -3.01 17.51
CA GLN A 44 33.08 -3.57 16.76
C GLN A 44 32.58 -4.61 15.76
N ASN A 45 32.97 -4.49 14.49
CA ASN A 45 32.63 -5.41 13.42
C ASN A 45 33.55 -5.13 12.23
N ASN A 46 33.90 -6.14 11.43
CA ASN A 46 34.60 -5.94 10.15
C ASN A 46 33.71 -5.35 9.04
N HIS A 47 32.42 -5.20 9.28
CA HIS A 47 31.46 -4.50 8.42
C HIS A 47 31.15 -3.09 8.95
N ASP A 48 30.45 -2.28 8.16
CA ASP A 48 30.02 -0.93 8.54
C ASP A 48 28.89 -0.95 9.59
N TRP A 49 29.24 -1.36 10.81
CA TRP A 49 28.32 -1.45 11.94
C TRP A 49 27.75 -0.09 12.34
N LYS A 50 28.46 1.01 12.05
CA LYS A 50 27.97 2.38 12.31
C LYS A 50 26.75 2.71 11.45
N ALA A 51 26.68 2.16 10.22
CA ALA A 51 25.50 2.29 9.36
C ALA A 51 24.45 1.19 9.62
N THR A 52 24.87 -0.06 9.82
CA THR A 52 23.91 -1.18 9.97
C THR A 52 23.20 -1.19 11.32
N THR A 53 23.86 -0.77 12.41
CA THR A 53 23.26 -0.76 13.76
C THR A 53 22.03 0.15 13.86
N PRO A 54 22.07 1.42 13.40
CA PRO A 54 20.86 2.25 13.33
C PRO A 54 19.76 1.63 12.45
N LYS A 55 20.13 0.99 11.34
CA LYS A 55 19.15 0.35 10.44
C LYS A 55 18.45 -0.84 11.11
N LEU A 56 19.18 -1.71 11.80
CA LEU A 56 18.62 -2.84 12.57
C LEU A 56 17.64 -2.35 13.64
N ARG A 57 18.02 -1.28 14.36
CA ARG A 57 17.14 -0.64 15.35
C ARG A 57 15.83 -0.16 14.72
N VAL A 58 15.92 0.59 13.62
CA VAL A 58 14.75 1.11 12.89
C VAL A 58 13.83 -0.03 12.44
N ILE A 59 14.37 -1.10 11.84
CA ILE A 59 13.58 -2.25 11.37
C ILE A 59 12.73 -2.86 12.49
N LEU A 60 13.26 -2.91 13.72
CA LEU A 60 12.54 -3.45 14.87
C LEU A 60 11.56 -2.40 15.45
N GLU A 61 12.01 -1.19 15.74
CA GLU A 61 11.21 -0.17 16.43
C GLU A 61 10.01 0.33 15.59
N GLU A 62 10.10 0.36 14.26
CA GLU A 62 9.00 0.80 13.36
C GLU A 62 7.72 -0.03 13.51
N THR A 63 7.81 -1.24 14.08
CA THR A 63 6.63 -2.08 14.33
C THR A 63 5.87 -1.73 15.61
N GLY A 64 6.47 -0.96 16.52
CA GLY A 64 5.97 -0.77 17.89
C GLY A 64 6.04 -2.03 18.77
N ARG A 65 6.48 -3.18 18.25
CA ARG A 65 6.58 -4.46 18.98
C ARG A 65 7.81 -4.56 19.87
N PHE A 66 8.88 -3.84 19.52
CA PHE A 66 10.19 -3.92 20.16
C PHE A 66 10.57 -2.57 20.77
N LYS A 67 11.32 -2.62 21.87
CA LYS A 67 12.09 -1.50 22.40
C LYS A 67 13.56 -1.90 22.38
N VAL A 68 14.38 -1.15 21.64
CA VAL A 68 15.77 -1.51 21.38
C VAL A 68 16.70 -0.55 22.10
N ASP A 69 17.53 -1.08 22.99
CA ASP A 69 18.66 -0.36 23.57
C ASP A 69 19.95 -0.85 22.89
N VAL A 70 20.86 0.07 22.57
CA VAL A 70 22.14 -0.25 21.91
C VAL A 70 23.26 -0.19 22.95
N SER A 71 24.11 -1.21 22.97
CA SER A 71 25.38 -1.17 23.71
C SER A 71 26.54 -1.40 22.75
N GLU A 72 27.51 -0.48 22.77
CA GLU A 72 28.75 -0.58 22.00
C GLU A 72 29.93 -1.11 22.83
N THR A 73 29.69 -1.43 24.12
CA THR A 73 30.74 -1.79 25.07
C THR A 73 30.41 -3.15 25.71
N PRO A 74 30.97 -4.26 25.18
CA PRO A 74 30.77 -5.59 25.75
C PRO A 74 31.21 -5.71 27.21
N GLY A 75 32.15 -4.88 27.68
CA GLY A 75 32.56 -4.84 29.08
C GLY A 75 31.47 -4.45 30.09
N LEU A 76 30.34 -3.88 29.64
CA LEU A 76 29.20 -3.55 30.51
C LEU A 76 28.27 -4.74 30.76
N LEU A 77 28.46 -5.85 30.04
CA LEU A 77 27.58 -7.01 30.12
C LEU A 77 27.78 -7.75 31.44
N THR A 78 26.82 -7.58 32.34
CA THR A 78 26.70 -8.30 33.60
C THR A 78 25.30 -8.91 33.70
N ALA A 79 25.09 -9.82 34.65
CA ALA A 79 23.77 -10.42 34.85
C ALA A 79 22.69 -9.38 35.15
N SER A 80 23.00 -8.36 35.95
CA SER A 80 22.08 -7.25 36.27
C SER A 80 21.84 -6.34 35.07
N PHE A 81 22.88 -6.04 34.27
CA PHE A 81 22.72 -5.27 33.05
C PHE A 81 21.78 -5.96 32.05
N LEU A 82 21.85 -7.29 31.97
CA LEU A 82 21.06 -8.09 31.03
C LEU A 82 19.63 -8.40 31.51
N GLU A 83 19.34 -8.27 32.81
CA GLU A 83 18.05 -8.58 33.43
C GLU A 83 16.80 -8.00 32.70
N PRO A 84 16.78 -6.72 32.26
CA PRO A 84 15.57 -6.12 31.68
C PRO A 84 15.30 -6.57 30.24
N TYR A 85 16.19 -7.33 29.61
CA TYR A 85 16.07 -7.72 28.20
C TYR A 85 15.49 -9.12 28.04
N ASP A 86 14.78 -9.33 26.93
CA ASP A 86 14.20 -10.62 26.53
C ASP A 86 15.07 -11.36 25.52
N VAL A 87 15.83 -10.60 24.73
CA VAL A 87 16.66 -11.10 23.64
C VAL A 87 17.87 -10.20 23.44
N ILE A 88 19.02 -10.82 23.15
CA ILE A 88 20.19 -10.13 22.62
C ILE A 88 20.21 -10.31 21.11
N LEU A 89 20.33 -9.20 20.38
CA LEU A 89 20.64 -9.16 18.96
C LEU A 89 22.09 -8.69 18.81
N SER A 90 22.98 -9.56 18.33
CA SER A 90 24.39 -9.23 18.14
C SER A 90 24.70 -8.86 16.69
N ASN A 91 25.20 -7.64 16.53
CA ASN A 91 25.84 -7.10 15.32
C ASN A 91 27.33 -6.82 15.58
N TRP A 92 27.97 -7.67 16.38
CA TRP A 92 29.34 -7.48 16.86
C TRP A 92 30.22 -8.66 16.43
N ASN A 93 31.45 -8.38 15.99
CA ASN A 93 32.47 -9.42 15.86
C ASN A 93 33.91 -8.89 16.03
N SER A 94 34.87 -9.82 15.99
CA SER A 94 36.30 -9.58 16.06
C SER A 94 37.06 -10.15 14.86
N PHE A 95 36.36 -10.58 13.80
CA PHE A 95 36.97 -11.27 12.67
C PHE A 95 37.82 -10.32 11.83
N GLY A 96 39.06 -10.70 11.49
CA GLY A 96 39.90 -9.93 10.57
C GLY A 96 40.37 -8.56 11.08
N LEU A 97 40.08 -8.21 12.33
CA LEU A 97 40.46 -6.92 12.93
C LEU A 97 41.88 -6.93 13.56
N GLY A 98 42.58 -8.07 13.50
CA GLY A 98 43.94 -8.20 14.01
C GLY A 98 44.02 -8.34 15.54
N PRO A 99 45.22 -8.20 16.12
CA PRO A 99 45.46 -8.46 17.55
C PRO A 99 44.85 -7.40 18.48
N ASP A 100 44.52 -6.23 17.95
CA ASP A 100 43.99 -5.09 18.73
C ASP A 100 42.46 -5.12 18.87
N ALA A 101 41.80 -6.15 18.33
CA ALA A 101 40.36 -6.32 18.48
C ALA A 101 39.99 -6.45 19.96
N GLU A 102 39.02 -5.66 20.41
CA GLU A 102 38.48 -5.77 21.77
C GLU A 102 37.93 -7.19 21.96
N ASN A 103 38.38 -7.85 23.04
CA ASN A 103 37.87 -9.14 23.44
C ASN A 103 36.93 -8.96 24.64
N TRP A 104 35.95 -9.84 24.78
CA TRP A 104 35.02 -9.75 25.89
C TRP A 104 35.69 -10.20 27.19
N PRO A 105 35.53 -9.44 28.29
CA PRO A 105 35.91 -9.94 29.61
C PRO A 105 35.22 -11.26 29.93
N GLU A 106 35.86 -12.13 30.71
CA GLU A 106 35.29 -13.44 31.08
C GLU A 106 33.93 -13.31 31.80
N GLU A 107 33.74 -12.24 32.59
CA GLU A 107 32.44 -11.93 33.20
C GLU A 107 31.36 -11.65 32.15
N ALA A 108 31.69 -10.88 31.10
CA ALA A 108 30.77 -10.58 30.01
C ALA A 108 30.41 -11.84 29.21
N LYS A 109 31.40 -12.68 28.89
CA LYS A 109 31.17 -14.00 28.25
C LYS A 109 30.21 -14.86 29.08
N ARG A 110 30.45 -14.95 30.39
CA ARG A 110 29.61 -15.72 31.30
C ARG A 110 28.19 -15.15 31.40
N ALA A 111 28.04 -13.83 31.55
CA ALA A 111 26.73 -13.19 31.63
C ALA A 111 25.92 -13.38 30.34
N TYR A 112 26.57 -13.22 29.18
CA TYR A 112 25.97 -13.45 27.87
C TYR A 112 25.49 -14.90 27.71
N PHE A 113 26.33 -15.85 28.09
CA PHE A 113 26.00 -17.27 28.04
C PHE A 113 24.86 -17.64 28.99
N ASP A 114 24.94 -17.22 30.26
CA ASP A 114 23.94 -17.50 31.30
C ASP A 114 22.57 -16.91 30.95
N PHE A 115 22.53 -15.76 30.28
CA PHE A 115 21.30 -15.14 29.79
C PHE A 115 20.52 -16.09 28.87
N VAL A 116 21.21 -16.66 27.87
CA VAL A 116 20.59 -17.59 26.91
C VAL A 116 20.28 -18.94 27.58
N HIS A 117 21.21 -19.47 28.40
CA HIS A 117 21.02 -20.71 29.15
C HIS A 117 19.75 -20.68 30.01
N ARG A 118 19.42 -19.52 30.61
CA ARG A 118 18.22 -19.31 31.44
C ARG A 118 16.91 -19.21 30.66
N GLY A 119 16.95 -19.22 29.32
CA GLY A 119 15.76 -19.29 28.47
C GLY A 119 15.45 -18.03 27.67
N LYS A 120 16.33 -17.03 27.73
CA LYS A 120 16.20 -15.80 26.93
C LYS A 120 16.62 -16.02 25.48
N GLY A 121 16.27 -15.07 24.62
CA GLY A 121 16.53 -15.14 23.19
C GLY A 121 17.96 -14.74 22.82
N HIS A 122 18.48 -15.35 21.77
CA HIS A 122 19.73 -14.96 21.14
C HIS A 122 19.55 -14.84 19.63
N VAL A 123 19.98 -13.71 19.05
CA VAL A 123 19.97 -13.47 17.62
C VAL A 123 21.32 -12.94 17.16
N VAL A 124 21.79 -13.45 16.03
CA VAL A 124 22.97 -12.91 15.32
C VAL A 124 22.63 -12.61 13.87
N VAL A 125 23.18 -11.50 13.38
CA VAL A 125 23.06 -11.08 11.97
C VAL A 125 24.42 -11.12 11.28
N HIS A 126 24.43 -11.66 10.07
CA HIS A 126 25.56 -11.76 9.16
C HIS A 126 26.88 -12.15 9.88
N ALA A 127 27.88 -11.27 9.82
CA ALA A 127 29.20 -11.47 10.41
C ALA A 127 29.23 -11.44 11.94
N GLY A 128 28.13 -11.16 12.64
CA GLY A 128 28.06 -11.25 14.11
C GLY A 128 28.36 -12.66 14.65
N SER A 129 28.29 -13.67 13.77
CA SER A 129 28.65 -15.06 14.09
C SER A 129 30.14 -15.35 13.96
N ALA A 130 30.93 -14.40 13.44
CA ALA A 130 32.35 -14.57 13.14
C ALA A 130 33.25 -14.18 14.33
N SER A 131 33.00 -14.74 15.52
CA SER A 131 33.80 -14.47 16.71
C SER A 131 34.12 -15.73 17.48
N PHE A 132 35.16 -15.63 18.30
CA PHE A 132 35.56 -16.66 19.28
C PHE A 132 35.67 -18.07 18.68
N PRO A 133 36.56 -18.28 17.68
CA PRO A 133 36.65 -19.55 16.97
C PRO A 133 36.95 -20.75 17.90
N ASP A 134 37.65 -20.50 19.01
CA ASP A 134 38.02 -21.50 20.02
C ASP A 134 36.96 -21.70 21.12
N TRP A 135 35.85 -20.94 21.08
CA TRP A 135 34.76 -21.05 22.06
C TRP A 135 33.61 -21.88 21.46
N GLU A 136 33.64 -23.19 21.69
CA GLU A 136 32.68 -24.14 21.11
C GLU A 136 31.23 -23.80 21.46
N GLU A 137 30.98 -23.40 22.70
CA GLU A 137 29.65 -23.00 23.16
C GLU A 137 29.11 -21.78 22.41
N TYR A 138 29.97 -20.81 22.08
CA TYR A 138 29.56 -19.67 21.25
C TYR A 138 29.14 -20.14 19.86
N GLY A 139 29.90 -21.05 19.25
CA GLY A 139 29.52 -21.67 17.97
C GLY A 139 28.16 -22.37 18.01
N ARG A 140 27.88 -23.11 19.09
CA ARG A 140 26.56 -23.76 19.28
C ARG A 140 25.44 -22.73 19.40
N LEU A 141 25.68 -21.64 20.12
CA LEU A 141 24.73 -20.57 20.36
C LEU A 141 24.43 -19.74 19.09
N THR A 142 25.40 -19.58 18.19
CA THR A 142 25.24 -18.84 16.92
C THR A 142 24.73 -19.69 15.75
N LEU A 143 24.56 -21.01 15.91
CA LEU A 143 24.00 -21.97 14.93
C LEU A 143 24.77 -22.17 13.62
N ALA A 144 25.43 -21.13 13.12
CA ALA A 144 26.27 -21.10 11.95
C ALA A 144 27.37 -20.06 12.20
N THR A 145 28.61 -20.37 11.84
CA THR A 145 29.76 -19.48 12.06
C THR A 145 30.63 -19.38 10.81
N TRP A 146 31.34 -18.26 10.69
CA TRP A 146 32.44 -18.16 9.75
C TRP A 146 33.62 -19.01 10.24
N LYS A 147 34.02 -20.02 9.45
CA LYS A 147 35.19 -20.87 9.74
C LYS A 147 36.30 -20.56 8.76
N ALA A 148 37.40 -20.01 9.26
CA ALA A 148 38.58 -19.71 8.44
C ALA A 148 39.08 -20.96 7.70
N GLY A 149 39.34 -20.83 6.39
CA GLY A 149 39.75 -21.94 5.53
C GLY A 149 38.62 -22.87 5.07
N GLN A 150 37.38 -22.64 5.52
CA GLN A 150 36.20 -23.40 5.11
C GLN A 150 35.13 -22.51 4.48
N THR A 151 34.72 -21.47 5.21
CA THR A 151 33.69 -20.53 4.75
C THR A 151 34.30 -19.53 3.79
N SER A 152 33.59 -19.24 2.71
CA SER A 152 33.97 -18.23 1.71
C SER A 152 32.73 -17.47 1.24
N HIS A 153 32.91 -16.44 0.42
CA HIS A 153 31.82 -15.80 -0.32
C HIS A 153 32.37 -15.31 -1.66
N GLY A 154 31.48 -15.17 -2.65
CA GLY A 154 31.80 -14.46 -3.89
C GLY A 154 31.54 -12.95 -3.77
N PRO A 155 31.57 -12.20 -4.89
CA PRO A 155 31.12 -10.82 -4.88
C PRO A 155 29.63 -10.71 -4.51
N ARG A 156 29.22 -9.56 -3.95
CA ARG A 156 27.81 -9.23 -3.74
C ARG A 156 27.05 -9.31 -5.07
N HIS A 157 25.90 -9.95 -5.07
CA HIS A 157 25.07 -10.14 -6.26
C HIS A 157 23.62 -10.44 -5.87
N LYS A 158 22.73 -10.40 -6.87
CA LYS A 158 21.33 -10.76 -6.70
C LYS A 158 21.14 -12.29 -6.71
N PHE A 159 20.39 -12.82 -5.75
CA PHE A 159 20.04 -14.23 -5.66
C PHE A 159 18.67 -14.47 -4.99
N SER A 160 18.11 -15.64 -5.23
CA SER A 160 16.86 -16.10 -4.62
C SER A 160 17.07 -16.68 -3.23
N VAL A 161 16.18 -16.31 -2.30
CA VAL A 161 16.02 -16.93 -0.98
C VAL A 161 14.75 -17.78 -1.00
N ARG A 162 14.89 -19.08 -0.80
CA ARG A 162 13.78 -20.03 -0.68
C ARG A 162 13.46 -20.27 0.80
N ILE A 163 12.17 -20.43 1.10
CA ILE A 163 11.70 -20.86 2.41
C ILE A 163 11.69 -22.40 2.48
N ASP A 164 12.52 -23.00 3.34
CA ASP A 164 12.66 -24.46 3.47
C ASP A 164 11.78 -25.05 4.58
N LYS A 165 11.35 -24.23 5.55
CA LYS A 165 10.50 -24.62 6.70
C LYS A 165 9.30 -23.70 6.85
N ALA A 166 8.33 -23.81 5.95
CA ALA A 166 7.12 -22.98 5.95
C ALA A 166 6.19 -23.21 7.18
N ASP A 167 6.43 -24.25 7.98
CA ASP A 167 5.69 -24.56 9.21
C ASP A 167 6.29 -23.92 10.47
N HIS A 168 7.53 -23.42 10.40
CA HIS A 168 8.18 -22.77 11.53
C HIS A 168 7.64 -21.35 11.75
N PRO A 169 7.37 -20.89 12.99
CA PRO A 169 6.74 -19.57 13.23
C PRO A 169 7.44 -18.39 12.57
N VAL A 170 8.77 -18.42 12.46
CA VAL A 170 9.56 -17.36 11.80
C VAL A 170 9.26 -17.26 10.30
N THR A 171 9.04 -18.39 9.64
CA THR A 171 8.92 -18.52 8.18
C THR A 171 7.51 -18.84 7.71
N ALA A 172 6.57 -19.07 8.64
CA ALA A 172 5.18 -19.31 8.34
C ALA A 172 4.59 -18.17 7.52
N GLU A 173 3.93 -18.51 6.41
CA GLU A 173 3.33 -17.56 5.46
C GLU A 173 4.33 -16.64 4.73
N LEU A 174 5.65 -16.84 4.88
CA LEU A 174 6.63 -16.13 4.05
C LEU A 174 6.75 -16.81 2.68
N GLU A 175 6.73 -15.99 1.64
CA GLU A 175 7.03 -16.40 0.27
C GLU A 175 8.54 -16.30 -0.01
N PRO A 176 9.08 -17.07 -0.97
CA PRO A 176 10.42 -16.84 -1.50
C PRO A 176 10.60 -15.41 -1.99
N PHE A 177 11.81 -14.87 -1.88
CA PHE A 177 12.12 -13.50 -2.29
C PHE A 177 13.51 -13.38 -2.90
N GLU A 178 13.73 -12.31 -3.64
CA GLU A 178 15.03 -11.95 -4.21
C GLU A 178 15.73 -10.93 -3.32
N ILE A 179 17.05 -11.01 -3.22
CA ILE A 179 17.89 -10.04 -2.51
C ILE A 179 19.21 -9.83 -3.24
N GLU A 180 19.78 -8.63 -3.16
CA GLU A 180 21.17 -8.34 -3.55
C GLU A 180 21.99 -8.16 -2.27
N ASP A 181 22.95 -9.07 -2.04
CA ASP A 181 23.69 -9.19 -0.78
C ASP A 181 24.98 -10.02 -0.97
N GLU A 182 25.75 -10.23 0.10
CA GLU A 182 26.83 -11.22 0.19
C GLU A 182 26.27 -12.59 0.59
N LEU A 183 26.57 -13.64 -0.19
CA LEU A 183 26.15 -15.01 0.09
C LEU A 183 27.33 -15.81 0.66
N TRP A 184 27.18 -16.31 1.90
CA TRP A 184 28.17 -17.18 2.54
C TRP A 184 28.08 -18.62 2.03
N ASN A 185 29.22 -19.15 1.57
CA ASN A 185 29.42 -20.51 1.12
C ASN A 185 29.96 -21.38 2.26
N ARG A 186 29.36 -22.56 2.48
CA ARG A 186 29.82 -23.55 3.47
C ARG A 186 30.00 -22.98 4.89
N PRO A 187 29.02 -22.25 5.45
CA PRO A 187 29.10 -21.80 6.84
C PRO A 187 29.25 -23.01 7.78
N GLY A 188 30.03 -22.85 8.85
CA GLY A 188 30.20 -23.90 9.86
C GLY A 188 28.94 -24.10 10.68
N LEU A 189 28.11 -25.08 10.30
CA LEU A 189 26.83 -25.37 10.95
C LEU A 189 27.00 -26.13 12.25
N SER A 190 26.33 -25.65 13.30
CA SER A 190 26.28 -26.29 14.60
C SER A 190 25.28 -27.44 14.62
N LYS A 191 25.62 -28.50 15.36
CA LYS A 191 24.76 -29.67 15.52
C LYS A 191 23.41 -29.28 16.12
N GLY A 192 22.32 -29.62 15.44
CA GLY A 192 20.95 -29.31 15.87
C GLY A 192 20.39 -27.98 15.36
N ALA A 193 21.15 -27.21 14.57
CA ALA A 193 20.61 -26.08 13.83
C ALA A 193 19.61 -26.55 12.77
N THR A 194 18.47 -25.86 12.68
CA THR A 194 17.46 -26.07 11.65
C THR A 194 17.55 -24.94 10.64
N VAL A 195 17.81 -25.26 9.37
CA VAL A 195 17.76 -24.29 8.27
C VAL A 195 16.30 -23.98 7.96
N LEU A 196 15.93 -22.71 8.07
CA LEU A 196 14.58 -22.21 7.81
C LEU A 196 14.42 -21.67 6.39
N ALA A 197 15.48 -21.07 5.86
CA ALA A 197 15.56 -20.55 4.50
C ALA A 197 16.99 -20.71 3.98
N SER A 198 17.12 -20.87 2.66
CA SER A 198 18.39 -21.07 1.96
C SER A 198 18.47 -20.19 0.72
N SER A 199 19.70 -19.82 0.36
CA SER A 199 20.02 -19.06 -0.85
C SER A 199 20.76 -19.93 -1.86
N TYR A 200 20.47 -19.79 -3.14
CA TYR A 200 21.18 -20.55 -4.17
C TYR A 200 22.56 -19.94 -4.44
N SER A 201 23.62 -20.69 -4.13
CA SER A 201 25.01 -20.29 -4.32
C SER A 201 25.47 -20.60 -5.74
N ALA A 202 25.34 -19.62 -6.64
CA ALA A 202 25.56 -19.81 -8.07
C ALA A 202 27.05 -19.98 -8.44
N PRO A 203 27.45 -21.02 -9.20
CA PRO A 203 28.86 -21.25 -9.56
C PRO A 203 29.51 -20.11 -10.35
N ASP A 204 28.75 -19.37 -11.16
CA ASP A 204 29.21 -18.21 -11.93
C ASP A 204 29.45 -16.96 -11.06
N LYS A 205 29.10 -17.05 -9.77
CA LYS A 205 29.36 -16.03 -8.72
C LYS A 205 30.30 -16.55 -7.65
N GLU A 206 31.22 -17.45 -8.04
CA GLU A 206 32.17 -18.12 -7.13
C GLU A 206 31.47 -18.96 -6.02
N GLY A 207 30.24 -19.39 -6.30
CA GLY A 207 29.41 -20.19 -5.42
C GLY A 207 29.67 -21.70 -5.49
N THR A 208 29.00 -22.45 -4.62
CA THR A 208 29.17 -23.90 -4.46
C THR A 208 28.30 -24.73 -5.40
N GLY A 209 27.34 -24.11 -6.10
CA GLY A 209 26.30 -24.80 -6.86
C GLY A 209 25.23 -25.45 -5.99
N GLN A 210 25.16 -25.10 -4.71
CA GLN A 210 24.24 -25.67 -3.73
C GLN A 210 23.34 -24.59 -3.11
N TRP A 211 22.28 -25.03 -2.44
CA TRP A 211 21.50 -24.17 -1.57
C TRP A 211 22.21 -24.05 -0.22
N GLU A 212 22.72 -22.85 0.07
CA GLU A 212 23.44 -22.54 1.31
C GLU A 212 22.46 -21.92 2.33
N PRO A 213 22.63 -22.16 3.63
CA PRO A 213 21.76 -21.60 4.66
C PRO A 213 21.73 -20.07 4.64
N ALA A 214 20.53 -19.49 4.76
CA ALA A 214 20.32 -18.05 4.85
C ALA A 214 19.75 -17.63 6.21
N ALA A 215 18.82 -18.42 6.75
CA ALA A 215 18.25 -18.23 8.08
C ALA A 215 18.15 -19.56 8.83
N LEU A 216 18.55 -19.57 10.11
CA LEU A 216 18.58 -20.76 10.94
C LEU A 216 17.92 -20.51 12.29
N ALA A 217 17.28 -21.54 12.84
CA ALA A 217 16.76 -21.55 14.20
C ALA A 217 17.26 -22.77 14.97
N GLY A 218 17.36 -22.64 16.28
CA GLY A 218 17.80 -23.71 17.16
C GLY A 218 17.62 -23.36 18.62
N ARG A 219 18.20 -24.20 19.48
CA ARG A 219 18.18 -24.01 20.92
C ARG A 219 19.57 -24.13 21.50
N PHE A 220 19.82 -23.31 22.51
CA PHE A 220 20.94 -23.47 23.42
C PHE A 220 20.36 -23.65 24.83
N ASP A 221 20.38 -24.88 25.33
CA ASP A 221 19.66 -25.29 26.53
C ASP A 221 18.19 -24.85 26.52
N ARG A 222 17.80 -23.90 27.40
CA ARG A 222 16.42 -23.38 27.46
C ARG A 222 16.19 -22.23 26.47
N GLY A 223 17.26 -21.57 26.02
CA GLY A 223 17.24 -20.42 25.14
C GLY A 223 16.89 -20.78 23.70
N ARG A 224 16.34 -19.81 22.99
CA ARG A 224 16.03 -19.90 21.55
C ARG A 224 17.04 -19.05 20.80
N CYS A 225 17.69 -19.67 19.82
CA CYS A 225 18.71 -19.03 19.01
C CYS A 225 18.20 -18.88 17.58
N PHE A 226 18.41 -17.72 16.97
CA PHE A 226 18.14 -17.45 15.57
C PHE A 226 19.35 -16.79 14.90
N THR A 227 19.68 -17.21 13.69
CA THR A 227 20.81 -16.67 12.94
C THR A 227 20.37 -16.33 11.54
N LEU A 228 20.57 -15.08 11.16
CA LEU A 228 20.29 -14.58 9.83
C LEU A 228 21.63 -14.25 9.16
N LEU A 229 22.05 -15.07 8.20
CA LEU A 229 23.35 -14.91 7.52
C LEU A 229 23.32 -13.82 6.44
N LEU A 230 22.14 -13.34 6.06
CA LEU A 230 21.95 -12.17 5.22
C LEU A 230 22.25 -10.88 6.00
N GLY A 231 22.45 -9.76 5.28
CA GLY A 231 22.55 -8.42 5.82
C GLY A 231 23.98 -7.86 5.87
N HIS A 232 24.74 -7.95 4.77
CA HIS A 232 26.10 -7.39 4.69
C HIS A 232 26.14 -5.88 4.96
N ASP A 233 25.18 -5.14 4.42
CA ASP A 233 25.11 -3.68 4.50
C ASP A 233 23.66 -3.15 4.59
N VAL A 234 23.52 -1.82 4.66
CA VAL A 234 22.21 -1.15 4.74
C VAL A 234 21.33 -1.41 3.51
N GLU A 235 21.90 -1.58 2.31
CA GLU A 235 21.12 -1.84 1.09
C GLU A 235 20.48 -3.23 1.15
N ALA A 236 21.24 -4.25 1.56
CA ALA A 236 20.69 -5.58 1.83
C ALA A 236 19.62 -5.52 2.94
N MET A 237 19.84 -4.72 3.99
CA MET A 237 18.87 -4.56 5.08
C MET A 237 17.60 -3.78 4.69
N LYS A 238 17.59 -3.02 3.58
CA LYS A 238 16.35 -2.48 3.01
C LYS A 238 15.48 -3.60 2.43
N ASN A 239 16.05 -4.78 2.16
CA ASN A 239 15.33 -5.85 1.52
C ASN A 239 14.09 -6.24 2.34
N PRO A 240 12.92 -6.25 1.68
CA PRO A 240 11.66 -6.50 2.34
C PRO A 240 11.55 -7.88 3.05
N GLY A 241 12.12 -8.94 2.46
CA GLY A 241 12.18 -10.29 3.03
C GLY A 241 13.21 -10.43 4.15
N TYR A 242 14.36 -9.76 4.04
CA TYR A 242 15.34 -9.67 5.12
C TYR A 242 14.71 -9.12 6.40
N GLN A 243 13.99 -7.99 6.29
CA GLN A 243 13.41 -7.35 7.47
C GLN A 243 12.34 -8.23 8.13
N ALA A 244 11.54 -8.96 7.34
CA ALA A 244 10.57 -9.91 7.86
C ALA A 244 11.25 -11.04 8.65
N LEU A 245 12.31 -11.65 8.10
CA LEU A 245 13.08 -12.68 8.80
C LEU A 245 13.71 -12.15 10.09
N LEU A 246 14.27 -10.93 10.07
CA LEU A 246 14.87 -10.30 11.25
C LEU A 246 13.82 -10.10 12.36
N ARG A 247 12.72 -9.41 12.07
CA ARG A 247 11.69 -9.11 13.08
C ARG A 247 11.11 -10.38 13.69
N ARG A 248 10.73 -11.33 12.84
CA ARG A 248 10.11 -12.59 13.25
C ARG A 248 11.09 -13.48 13.99
N GLY A 249 12.36 -13.50 13.57
CA GLY A 249 13.45 -14.19 14.26
C GLY A 249 13.70 -13.65 15.65
N VAL A 250 13.74 -12.33 15.82
CA VAL A 250 13.91 -11.66 17.12
C VAL A 250 12.69 -11.90 18.03
N GLU A 251 11.47 -11.78 17.52
CA GLU A 251 10.26 -12.05 18.31
C GLU A 251 10.18 -13.51 18.75
N TRP A 252 10.46 -14.44 17.84
CA TRP A 252 10.45 -15.87 18.14
C TRP A 252 11.55 -16.25 19.15
N ALA A 253 12.76 -15.71 19.00
CA ALA A 253 13.83 -15.92 19.96
C ALA A 253 13.41 -15.43 21.36
N ALA A 254 12.82 -14.23 21.44
CA ALA A 254 12.36 -13.65 22.70
C ALA A 254 11.18 -14.43 23.32
N THR A 255 10.17 -14.81 22.54
CA THR A 255 8.86 -15.22 23.07
C THR A 255 8.43 -16.65 22.73
N GLY A 256 9.09 -17.27 21.75
CA GLY A 256 8.70 -18.57 21.18
C GLY A 256 7.50 -18.50 20.23
N ARG A 257 6.99 -17.30 19.93
CA ARG A 257 5.86 -17.07 19.02
C ARG A 257 6.20 -15.93 18.06
N VAL A 258 5.42 -15.83 16.99
CA VAL A 258 5.42 -14.69 16.08
C VAL A 258 3.98 -14.21 15.98
N VAL A 259 3.74 -12.94 16.33
CA VAL A 259 2.40 -12.32 16.28
C VAL A 259 2.25 -11.48 15.01
N GLU A 260 3.37 -11.05 14.41
CA GLU A 260 3.40 -10.45 13.07
C GLU A 260 2.87 -11.45 12.04
N LYS A 261 1.65 -11.24 11.53
CA LYS A 261 1.15 -11.93 10.31
C LYS A 261 2.10 -11.65 9.15
N ALA A 262 2.30 -12.60 8.23
CA ALA A 262 3.29 -12.39 7.19
C ALA A 262 2.86 -11.20 6.33
N ASN A 263 3.70 -10.17 6.35
CA ASN A 263 3.67 -9.13 5.35
C ASN A 263 4.73 -9.53 4.31
N PRO A 264 4.33 -10.14 3.17
CA PRO A 264 5.28 -10.60 2.18
C PRO A 264 6.00 -9.38 1.63
N ALA A 265 7.33 -9.39 1.77
CA ALA A 265 8.20 -8.34 1.28
C ALA A 265 7.85 -6.93 1.83
N GLY A 266 8.32 -6.60 3.04
CA GLY A 266 8.68 -5.24 3.54
C GLY A 266 8.33 -4.01 2.69
N GLN A 267 7.08 -3.63 2.84
CA GLN A 267 6.57 -2.35 2.43
C GLN A 267 6.19 -1.57 3.70
N PRO A 268 6.30 -0.23 3.74
CA PRO A 268 5.88 0.53 4.90
C PRO A 268 4.40 0.25 5.21
N ALA A 269 4.08 0.20 6.50
CA ALA A 269 2.68 0.25 6.93
C ALA A 269 1.99 1.44 6.25
N TRP A 270 0.71 1.27 5.90
CA TRP A 270 -0.13 2.34 5.36
C TRP A 270 0.11 3.63 6.16
N ARG A 271 0.41 4.73 5.49
CA ARG A 271 0.65 6.02 6.15
C ARG A 271 0.19 7.18 5.29
N TRP A 272 -0.12 8.27 5.94
CA TRP A 272 -0.44 9.54 5.30
C TRP A 272 0.83 10.34 5.04
N GLU A 273 0.93 10.93 3.85
CA GLU A 273 1.89 11.98 3.54
C GLU A 273 1.13 13.24 3.12
N SER A 274 1.37 14.35 3.80
CA SER A 274 0.67 15.61 3.55
C SER A 274 1.64 16.76 3.34
N GLN A 275 1.35 17.60 2.36
CA GLN A 275 2.00 18.89 2.16
C GLN A 275 0.93 19.98 2.29
N ALA A 276 1.00 20.77 3.37
CA ALA A 276 -0.02 21.77 3.70
C ALA A 276 -0.28 22.71 2.51
N GLY A 277 -1.56 22.85 2.15
CA GLY A 277 -1.98 23.68 1.01
C GLY A 277 -1.65 23.12 -0.38
N LYS A 278 -1.07 21.91 -0.48
CA LYS A 278 -0.58 21.35 -1.75
C LYS A 278 -1.11 19.96 -2.06
N SER A 279 -0.98 19.01 -1.13
CA SER A 279 -1.40 17.63 -1.39
C SER A 279 -1.63 16.78 -0.13
N LEU A 280 -2.42 15.72 -0.31
CA LEU A 280 -2.51 14.56 0.59
C LEU A 280 -2.31 13.30 -0.23
N ALA A 281 -1.50 12.37 0.28
CA ALA A 281 -1.28 11.06 -0.30
C ALA A 281 -1.47 9.95 0.73
N LEU A 282 -2.09 8.84 0.31
CA LEU A 282 -2.01 7.58 1.03
C LEU A 282 -0.85 6.78 0.46
N ILE A 283 0.16 6.52 1.30
CA ILE A 283 1.28 5.67 0.95
C ILE A 283 0.97 4.28 1.45
N GLY A 284 0.81 3.37 0.51
CA GLY A 284 0.63 1.98 0.80
C GLY A 284 1.94 1.22 0.72
N PRO A 285 1.81 -0.11 0.80
CA PRO A 285 2.90 -1.00 0.56
C PRO A 285 3.64 -0.63 -0.77
N GLY A 286 2.93 -0.58 -1.90
CA GLY A 286 3.56 -0.43 -3.21
C GLY A 286 4.08 0.98 -3.53
N GLY A 287 4.17 1.88 -2.54
CA GLY A 287 4.41 3.30 -2.72
C GLY A 287 3.12 4.12 -2.66
N ILE A 288 3.06 5.23 -3.38
CA ILE A 288 1.88 6.10 -3.37
C ILE A 288 0.69 5.35 -3.99
N LEU A 289 -0.32 5.03 -3.18
CA LEU A 289 -1.56 4.43 -3.67
C LEU A 289 -2.35 5.47 -4.45
N TRP A 290 -2.55 6.63 -3.85
CA TRP A 290 -3.13 7.78 -4.51
C TRP A 290 -2.61 9.07 -3.90
N GLN A 291 -2.60 10.15 -4.68
CA GLN A 291 -2.29 11.50 -4.20
C GLN A 291 -3.25 12.52 -4.80
N PHE A 292 -3.92 13.27 -3.92
CA PHE A 292 -4.75 14.40 -4.28
C PHE A 292 -3.92 15.68 -4.30
N ARG A 293 -3.94 16.43 -5.40
CA ARG A 293 -3.17 17.67 -5.61
C ARG A 293 -4.12 18.86 -5.71
N TYR A 294 -3.89 19.86 -4.87
CA TYR A 294 -4.73 21.04 -4.71
C TYR A 294 -3.92 22.33 -4.47
N ASP A 295 -2.67 22.35 -4.92
CA ASP A 295 -1.80 23.53 -4.88
C ASP A 295 -2.37 24.68 -5.73
N GLN A 296 -2.51 25.88 -5.16
CA GLN A 296 -3.09 27.07 -5.81
C GLN A 296 -2.36 27.54 -7.09
N THR A 297 -1.16 27.02 -7.36
CA THR A 297 -0.42 27.29 -8.61
C THR A 297 -0.96 26.51 -9.80
N LEU A 298 -1.71 25.43 -9.57
CA LEU A 298 -2.33 24.59 -10.60
C LEU A 298 -3.50 25.30 -11.30
N ASP A 299 -3.87 24.80 -12.48
CA ASP A 299 -5.07 25.27 -13.21
C ASP A 299 -6.31 24.39 -12.96
N THR A 300 -6.12 23.19 -12.40
CA THR A 300 -7.18 22.33 -11.88
C THR A 300 -6.65 21.46 -10.74
N VAL A 301 -7.55 20.96 -9.89
CA VAL A 301 -7.22 19.94 -8.88
C VAL A 301 -7.41 18.55 -9.48
N TYR A 302 -6.54 17.62 -9.09
CA TYR A 302 -6.55 16.28 -9.67
C TYR A 302 -5.93 15.24 -8.75
N PHE A 303 -6.16 13.97 -9.06
CA PHE A 303 -5.43 12.86 -8.47
C PHE A 303 -4.34 12.38 -9.42
N HIS A 304 -3.11 12.32 -8.92
CA HIS A 304 -2.02 11.59 -9.53
C HIS A 304 -0.85 11.41 -8.54
N PRO A 305 -0.28 10.19 -8.43
CA PRO A 305 -0.71 8.97 -9.12
C PRO A 305 -2.05 8.43 -8.60
N LEU A 306 -2.73 7.61 -9.40
CA LEU A 306 -3.64 6.56 -8.94
C LEU A 306 -2.97 5.23 -9.23
N SER A 307 -2.78 4.40 -8.21
CA SER A 307 -2.07 3.13 -8.28
C SER A 307 -2.90 2.01 -7.65
N THR A 308 -2.67 0.77 -8.03
CA THR A 308 -3.11 -0.41 -7.28
C THR A 308 -2.24 -0.62 -6.02
N ALA A 309 -2.71 -1.37 -5.02
CA ALA A 309 -1.97 -1.50 -3.75
C ALA A 309 -0.61 -2.21 -3.86
N ASP A 310 -0.38 -2.94 -4.96
CA ASP A 310 0.93 -3.52 -5.29
C ASP A 310 1.88 -2.51 -5.97
N GLY A 311 1.47 -1.24 -6.08
CA GLY A 311 2.35 -0.12 -6.44
C GLY A 311 2.33 0.30 -7.89
N LYS A 312 1.48 -0.32 -8.72
CA LYS A 312 1.46 0.01 -10.14
C LYS A 312 0.59 1.21 -10.42
N THR A 313 1.21 2.30 -10.88
CA THR A 313 0.51 3.52 -11.28
C THR A 313 -0.26 3.32 -12.59
N LEU A 314 -1.56 3.62 -12.56
CA LEU A 314 -2.48 3.45 -13.69
C LEU A 314 -2.63 4.71 -14.53
N THR A 315 -2.27 5.86 -13.99
CA THR A 315 -2.53 7.19 -14.57
C THR A 315 -1.27 7.90 -15.06
N TRP A 316 -1.41 8.86 -15.98
CA TRP A 316 -0.32 9.71 -16.45
C TRP A 316 -0.63 11.20 -16.26
N ASP A 317 0.26 11.93 -15.60
CA ASP A 317 0.16 13.39 -15.44
C ASP A 317 0.96 14.12 -16.51
N ILE A 318 0.36 15.15 -17.11
CA ILE A 318 0.97 16.08 -18.07
C ILE A 318 1.74 15.32 -19.18
N PRO A 319 1.07 14.42 -19.94
CA PRO A 319 1.72 13.72 -21.02
C PRO A 319 2.18 14.71 -22.12
N PRO A 320 3.34 14.50 -22.78
CA PRO A 320 3.86 15.44 -23.78
C PRO A 320 2.91 15.71 -24.96
N ASP A 321 2.02 14.77 -25.29
CA ASP A 321 1.03 14.94 -26.35
C ASP A 321 -0.16 15.83 -25.93
N HIS A 322 -0.46 15.92 -24.62
CA HIS A 322 -1.58 16.69 -24.08
C HIS A 322 -1.21 17.21 -22.68
N ILE A 323 -0.45 18.30 -22.62
CA ILE A 323 0.09 18.86 -21.36
C ILE A 323 -0.98 19.33 -20.35
N TRP A 324 -2.24 19.43 -20.78
CA TRP A 324 -3.39 19.77 -19.93
C TRP A 324 -4.14 18.53 -19.39
N HIS A 325 -3.69 17.31 -19.68
CA HIS A 325 -4.27 16.08 -19.14
C HIS A 325 -3.59 15.67 -17.82
N HIS A 326 -4.40 15.17 -16.89
CA HIS A 326 -3.95 14.73 -15.55
C HIS A 326 -4.37 13.29 -15.28
N GLY A 327 -4.08 12.73 -14.09
CA GLY A 327 -4.46 11.35 -13.79
C GLY A 327 -5.97 11.12 -13.73
N LEU A 328 -6.63 11.69 -12.72
CA LEU A 328 -8.08 11.81 -12.60
C LEU A 328 -8.43 13.26 -12.26
N TRP A 329 -9.16 13.95 -13.14
CA TRP A 329 -9.50 15.37 -12.96
C TRP A 329 -10.86 15.69 -13.56
N PHE A 330 -11.46 16.78 -13.10
CA PHE A 330 -12.68 17.32 -13.70
C PHE A 330 -12.36 18.61 -14.45
N SER A 331 -12.88 18.76 -15.66
CA SER A 331 -12.97 20.06 -16.32
C SER A 331 -14.18 20.15 -17.23
N TRP A 332 -14.77 21.35 -17.32
CA TRP A 332 -15.67 21.70 -18.40
C TRP A 332 -14.86 22.04 -19.64
N LYS A 333 -15.33 21.67 -20.84
CA LYS A 333 -14.62 22.10 -22.06
C LYS A 333 -14.86 23.58 -22.35
N PHE A 334 -16.13 23.95 -22.58
CA PHE A 334 -16.50 25.35 -22.76
C PHE A 334 -17.58 25.77 -21.77
N ILE A 335 -17.45 26.99 -21.24
CA ILE A 335 -18.53 27.70 -20.55
C ILE A 335 -18.72 29.04 -21.25
N ASN A 336 -19.88 29.26 -21.87
CA ASN A 336 -20.15 30.46 -22.68
C ASN A 336 -19.06 30.73 -23.74
N LYS A 337 -18.63 29.65 -24.43
CA LYS A 337 -17.57 29.66 -25.46
C LYS A 337 -16.14 29.92 -24.97
N VAL A 338 -15.93 30.14 -23.67
CA VAL A 338 -14.59 30.24 -23.07
C VAL A 338 -14.06 28.85 -22.77
N ASN A 339 -12.81 28.56 -23.17
CA ASN A 339 -12.18 27.25 -23.01
C ASN A 339 -11.54 27.05 -21.63
N TYR A 340 -11.93 26.01 -20.89
CA TYR A 340 -11.38 25.62 -19.58
C TYR A 340 -10.56 24.33 -19.62
N TRP A 341 -10.37 23.74 -20.81
CA TRP A 341 -9.75 22.43 -21.00
C TRP A 341 -8.35 22.51 -21.57
N GLU A 342 -8.19 23.11 -22.74
CA GLU A 342 -6.89 23.20 -23.41
C GLU A 342 -6.07 24.38 -22.89
N ILE A 343 -4.76 24.19 -22.78
CA ILE A 343 -3.80 25.28 -22.50
C ILE A 343 -3.59 26.09 -23.78
N ASP A 344 -3.76 27.42 -23.69
CA ASP A 344 -3.37 28.34 -24.77
C ASP A 344 -1.83 28.41 -24.84
N PRO A 345 -1.20 28.01 -25.97
CA PRO A 345 0.25 28.06 -26.13
C PRO A 345 0.87 29.46 -25.93
N LYS A 346 0.08 30.53 -26.11
CA LYS A 346 0.56 31.92 -25.94
C LYS A 346 0.68 32.32 -24.49
N THR A 347 -0.26 31.88 -23.65
CA THR A 347 -0.34 32.27 -22.24
C THR A 347 0.20 31.18 -21.30
N GLY A 348 0.32 29.94 -21.80
CA GLY A 348 0.66 28.77 -21.01
C GLY A 348 -0.46 28.33 -20.07
N ARG A 349 -1.69 28.85 -20.23
CA ARG A 349 -2.86 28.58 -19.37
C ARG A 349 -4.15 28.48 -20.18
N PRO A 350 -5.22 27.85 -19.65
CA PRO A 350 -6.53 27.88 -20.30
C PRO A 350 -7.15 29.29 -20.27
N GLU A 351 -8.02 29.58 -21.24
CA GLU A 351 -8.74 30.87 -21.35
C GLU A 351 -9.70 31.11 -20.18
N GLY A 352 -10.23 30.04 -19.60
CA GLY A 352 -10.99 30.04 -18.37
C GLY A 352 -10.25 29.22 -17.32
N ARG A 353 -10.17 29.74 -16.09
CA ARG A 353 -9.48 29.08 -14.98
C ARG A 353 -10.48 28.60 -13.93
N THR A 354 -10.17 27.44 -13.36
CA THR A 354 -10.84 26.97 -12.15
C THR A 354 -9.97 27.36 -10.96
N THR A 355 -10.56 28.03 -9.98
CA THR A 355 -9.91 28.35 -8.70
C THR A 355 -10.68 27.66 -7.58
N TRP A 356 -10.06 27.47 -6.41
CA TRP A 356 -10.68 26.78 -5.29
C TRP A 356 -10.29 27.40 -3.95
N ASN A 357 -11.20 27.33 -3.00
CA ASN A 357 -11.00 27.76 -1.62
C ASN A 357 -11.73 26.81 -0.65
N ASN A 358 -11.69 27.11 0.64
CA ASN A 358 -12.34 26.33 1.69
C ASN A 358 -12.00 24.83 1.66
N VAL A 359 -10.77 24.51 1.26
CA VAL A 359 -10.30 23.14 1.09
C VAL A 359 -10.20 22.45 2.45
N LYS A 360 -11.00 21.41 2.63
CA LYS A 360 -10.97 20.50 3.77
C LYS A 360 -10.53 19.13 3.27
N VAL A 361 -9.40 18.64 3.78
CA VAL A 361 -8.88 17.31 3.47
C VAL A 361 -8.72 16.58 4.79
N ILE A 362 -9.48 15.50 4.96
CA ILE A 362 -9.60 14.75 6.21
C ILE A 362 -9.02 13.36 5.98
N ALA A 363 -7.86 13.10 6.55
CA ALA A 363 -7.27 11.77 6.64
C ALA A 363 -7.83 11.06 7.89
N ARG A 364 -8.30 9.82 7.75
CA ARG A 364 -8.89 9.03 8.86
C ARG A 364 -7.94 7.91 9.31
N GLU A 365 -8.17 7.42 10.53
CA GLU A 365 -7.34 6.36 11.15
C GLU A 365 -7.44 5.01 10.40
N ASP A 366 -8.56 4.76 9.73
CA ASP A 366 -8.82 3.56 8.93
C ASP A 366 -8.22 3.61 7.51
N PHE A 367 -7.47 4.66 7.19
CA PHE A 367 -6.91 4.94 5.86
C PHE A 367 -7.94 5.31 4.78
N SER A 368 -9.17 5.63 5.16
CA SER A 368 -10.09 6.37 4.30
C SER A 368 -9.82 7.87 4.37
N ALA A 369 -10.33 8.64 3.40
CA ALA A 369 -10.20 10.09 3.40
C ALA A 369 -11.43 10.80 2.86
N GLY A 370 -11.65 12.03 3.31
CA GLY A 370 -12.69 12.92 2.78
C GLY A 370 -12.07 14.20 2.24
N VAL A 371 -12.54 14.68 1.10
CA VAL A 371 -12.17 15.98 0.51
C VAL A 371 -13.44 16.80 0.33
N GLY A 372 -13.44 18.04 0.81
CA GLY A 372 -14.48 19.04 0.57
C GLY A 372 -13.85 20.34 0.10
N MET A 373 -14.44 20.99 -0.90
CA MET A 373 -13.96 22.28 -1.41
C MET A 373 -15.02 23.03 -2.20
N ASP A 374 -14.86 24.35 -2.25
CA ASP A 374 -15.62 25.22 -3.14
C ASP A 374 -14.72 25.61 -4.32
N LEU A 375 -15.24 25.50 -5.55
CA LEU A 375 -14.55 25.89 -6.78
C LEU A 375 -15.31 27.00 -7.50
N ALA A 376 -14.57 27.80 -8.25
CA ALA A 376 -15.07 28.93 -9.03
C ALA A 376 -14.45 28.90 -10.43
N TYR A 377 -15.30 28.96 -11.45
CA TYR A 377 -14.93 28.95 -12.86
C TYR A 377 -14.96 30.39 -13.39
N CYS A 378 -13.79 30.96 -13.66
CA CYS A 378 -13.61 32.35 -14.05
C CYS A 378 -12.98 32.45 -15.44
N PRO A 379 -13.60 33.16 -16.40
CA PRO A 379 -12.92 33.59 -17.61
C PRO A 379 -11.69 34.43 -17.25
N ALA A 380 -10.55 34.24 -17.92
CA ALA A 380 -9.32 34.96 -17.59
C ALA A 380 -9.44 36.49 -17.77
N ALA A 381 -10.38 36.94 -18.61
CA ALA A 381 -10.67 38.35 -18.84
C ALA A 381 -11.60 38.98 -17.77
N GLU A 382 -12.12 38.20 -16.82
CA GLU A 382 -13.12 38.63 -15.84
C GLU A 382 -12.65 38.30 -14.41
N SER A 383 -13.04 39.13 -13.44
CA SER A 383 -12.78 38.87 -12.01
C SER A 383 -13.76 37.89 -11.39
N ASP A 384 -15.00 37.88 -11.91
CA ASP A 384 -16.12 37.20 -11.28
C ASP A 384 -16.36 35.82 -11.92
N PRO A 385 -16.68 34.79 -11.12
CA PRO A 385 -16.99 33.48 -11.67
C PRO A 385 -18.32 33.47 -12.43
N VAL A 386 -18.39 32.63 -13.47
CA VAL A 386 -19.63 32.36 -14.20
C VAL A 386 -20.39 31.16 -13.66
N LEU A 387 -19.66 30.26 -13.01
CA LEU A 387 -20.14 29.02 -12.41
C LEU A 387 -19.37 28.78 -11.11
N THR A 388 -20.06 28.31 -10.08
CA THR A 388 -19.43 27.81 -8.86
C THR A 388 -19.73 26.33 -8.69
N GLU A 389 -18.91 25.64 -7.90
CA GLU A 389 -19.08 24.23 -7.59
C GLU A 389 -18.80 23.98 -6.11
N LYS A 390 -19.64 23.17 -5.47
CA LYS A 390 -19.27 22.50 -4.21
C LYS A 390 -18.91 21.06 -4.52
N ARG A 391 -17.68 20.67 -4.22
CA ARG A 391 -17.17 19.32 -4.47
C ARG A 391 -16.92 18.59 -3.17
N THR A 392 -17.41 17.35 -3.10
CA THR A 392 -17.11 16.40 -2.03
C THR A 392 -16.63 15.08 -2.64
N ILE A 393 -15.56 14.53 -2.09
CA ILE A 393 -14.99 13.25 -2.52
C ILE A 393 -14.75 12.40 -1.27
N GLU A 394 -15.40 11.25 -1.21
CA GLU A 394 -15.17 10.26 -0.14
C GLU A 394 -14.37 9.08 -0.70
N ILE A 395 -13.19 8.86 -0.14
CA ILE A 395 -12.22 7.86 -0.57
C ILE A 395 -12.23 6.75 0.47
N THR A 396 -12.51 5.53 0.03
CA THR A 396 -12.49 4.35 0.90
C THR A 396 -11.07 3.91 1.23
N GLN A 397 -10.94 3.20 2.35
CA GLN A 397 -9.72 2.43 2.62
C GLN A 397 -9.53 1.34 1.55
N PRO A 398 -8.29 0.86 1.33
CA PRO A 398 -8.04 -0.31 0.49
C PRO A 398 -8.82 -1.53 0.99
N ASP A 399 -9.47 -2.25 0.08
CA ASP A 399 -10.24 -3.45 0.39
C ASP A 399 -9.39 -4.74 0.35
N ALA A 400 -10.03 -5.87 0.65
CA ALA A 400 -9.37 -7.18 0.62
C ALA A 400 -8.92 -7.62 -0.79
N GLU A 401 -9.57 -7.10 -1.84
CA GLU A 401 -9.17 -7.28 -3.23
C GLU A 401 -8.02 -6.33 -3.61
N ARG A 402 -7.51 -5.50 -2.69
CA ARG A 402 -6.47 -4.49 -2.92
C ARG A 402 -6.90 -3.35 -3.87
N GLY A 403 -8.20 -3.17 -4.05
CA GLY A 403 -8.82 -2.03 -4.72
C GLY A 403 -9.25 -0.95 -3.73
N TYR A 404 -9.76 0.16 -4.26
CA TYR A 404 -10.41 1.24 -3.49
C TYR A 404 -11.34 2.02 -4.40
N SER A 405 -12.25 2.77 -3.80
CA SER A 405 -13.22 3.61 -4.52
C SER A 405 -13.23 5.06 -4.03
N MET A 406 -13.67 5.95 -4.91
CA MET A 406 -13.92 7.36 -4.66
C MET A 406 -15.35 7.72 -5.05
N ASP A 407 -16.14 8.18 -4.09
CA ASP A 407 -17.47 8.74 -4.33
C ASP A 407 -17.32 10.23 -4.59
N TRP A 408 -17.49 10.63 -5.85
CA TRP A 408 -17.33 11.99 -6.32
C TRP A 408 -18.70 12.66 -6.47
N THR A 409 -18.91 13.78 -5.78
CA THR A 409 -20.10 14.62 -5.95
C THR A 409 -19.71 16.05 -6.25
N SER A 410 -20.27 16.62 -7.32
CA SER A 410 -20.09 18.00 -7.74
C SER A 410 -21.43 18.68 -7.89
N VAL A 411 -21.70 19.72 -7.08
CA VAL A 411 -22.89 20.57 -7.16
C VAL A 411 -22.52 21.89 -7.83
N PHE A 412 -22.82 22.01 -9.11
CA PHE A 412 -22.59 23.23 -9.89
C PHE A 412 -23.75 24.20 -9.70
N THR A 413 -23.46 25.49 -9.53
CA THR A 413 -24.48 26.57 -9.48
C THR A 413 -24.07 27.69 -10.42
N ALA A 414 -24.97 28.05 -11.34
CA ALA A 414 -24.71 29.10 -12.31
C ALA A 414 -24.83 30.49 -11.66
N VAL A 415 -23.79 31.31 -11.76
CA VAL A 415 -23.79 32.69 -11.24
C VAL A 415 -24.59 33.60 -12.18
N ARG A 416 -24.49 33.34 -13.49
CA ARG A 416 -25.27 33.97 -14.55
C ARG A 416 -25.79 32.91 -15.52
N ALA A 417 -26.52 33.30 -16.55
CA ALA A 417 -26.92 32.35 -17.59
C ALA A 417 -25.66 31.76 -18.25
N ILE A 418 -25.57 30.43 -18.27
CA ILE A 418 -24.44 29.72 -18.87
C ILE A 418 -24.89 28.66 -19.86
N VAL A 419 -24.02 28.40 -20.83
CA VAL A 419 -24.04 27.26 -21.73
C VAL A 419 -22.77 26.44 -21.46
N LEU A 420 -22.94 25.24 -20.96
CA LEU A 420 -21.90 24.21 -20.86
C LEU A 420 -21.84 23.49 -22.21
N ASP A 421 -20.68 23.52 -22.86
CA ASP A 421 -20.53 23.04 -24.22
C ASP A 421 -19.24 22.25 -24.43
N ARG A 422 -19.18 21.55 -25.55
CA ARG A 422 -18.09 20.69 -26.02
C ARG A 422 -17.71 21.07 -27.44
N THR A 423 -16.67 20.47 -28.00
CA THR A 423 -16.50 20.53 -29.46
C THR A 423 -17.50 19.59 -30.14
N PRO A 424 -18.25 20.07 -31.15
CA PRO A 424 -19.25 19.31 -31.88
C PRO A 424 -18.80 17.91 -32.36
N LEU A 425 -19.74 16.97 -32.42
CA LEU A 425 -19.52 15.61 -32.93
C LEU A 425 -19.32 15.66 -34.45
N PRO A 426 -18.70 14.64 -35.08
CA PRO A 426 -18.43 14.63 -36.52
C PRO A 426 -19.64 14.90 -37.43
N ASP A 427 -20.83 14.51 -36.97
CA ASP A 427 -22.11 14.68 -37.66
C ASP A 427 -22.78 16.04 -37.41
N GLU A 428 -22.19 16.90 -36.58
CA GLU A 428 -22.65 18.24 -36.30
C GLU A 428 -21.85 19.32 -37.07
N PRO A 429 -22.40 20.53 -37.28
CA PRO A 429 -21.67 21.63 -37.89
C PRO A 429 -20.36 21.97 -37.15
N GLY A 430 -19.23 21.95 -37.87
CA GLY A 430 -17.90 22.17 -37.26
C GLY A 430 -17.38 20.97 -36.46
N GLY A 431 -18.00 19.80 -36.63
CA GLY A 431 -17.69 18.54 -36.00
C GLY A 431 -16.24 18.07 -36.12
N GLN A 432 -15.77 17.38 -35.09
CA GLN A 432 -14.43 16.79 -35.04
C GLN A 432 -14.50 15.35 -34.55
N SER A 433 -13.62 14.47 -35.07
CA SER A 433 -13.57 13.05 -34.68
C SER A 433 -13.36 12.84 -33.18
N TRP A 434 -12.66 13.78 -32.54
CA TRP A 434 -12.43 13.79 -31.10
C TRP A 434 -13.52 14.50 -30.29
N GLY A 435 -14.56 15.08 -30.89
CA GLY A 435 -15.57 15.90 -30.21
C GLY A 435 -16.42 15.15 -29.18
N GLY A 436 -17.16 15.89 -28.35
CA GLY A 436 -18.18 15.32 -27.47
C GLY A 436 -17.72 14.87 -26.09
N TYR A 437 -16.62 15.42 -25.56
CA TYR A 437 -16.19 15.12 -24.20
C TYR A 437 -16.07 16.37 -23.33
N SER A 438 -16.32 16.18 -22.04
CA SER A 438 -16.14 17.11 -20.94
C SER A 438 -16.57 16.38 -19.66
N GLY A 439 -15.94 16.64 -18.52
CA GLY A 439 -16.33 16.03 -17.24
C GLY A 439 -15.17 15.37 -16.48
N LEU A 440 -15.52 14.40 -15.63
CA LEU A 440 -14.58 13.68 -14.76
C LEU A 440 -13.79 12.64 -15.55
N SER A 441 -12.53 12.95 -15.86
CA SER A 441 -11.78 12.27 -16.90
C SER A 441 -10.53 11.60 -16.36
N VAL A 442 -10.12 10.52 -17.03
CA VAL A 442 -8.91 9.77 -16.69
C VAL A 442 -7.98 9.70 -17.89
N ARG A 443 -6.70 10.00 -17.66
CA ARG A 443 -5.61 9.71 -18.58
C ARG A 443 -4.79 8.56 -18.01
N PHE A 444 -4.78 7.45 -18.74
CA PHE A 444 -4.01 6.28 -18.33
C PHE A 444 -2.51 6.41 -18.66
N ALA A 445 -1.71 5.64 -17.93
CA ALA A 445 -0.27 5.45 -18.16
C ALA A 445 0.03 5.06 -19.62
N LYS A 446 1.18 5.51 -20.13
CA LYS A 446 1.59 5.30 -21.53
C LYS A 446 1.71 3.82 -21.91
N ASP A 447 2.16 3.02 -20.96
CA ASP A 447 2.64 1.65 -21.10
C ASP A 447 1.53 0.60 -20.91
N VAL A 448 0.27 1.02 -20.80
CA VAL A 448 -0.85 0.07 -20.68
C VAL A 448 -1.01 -0.78 -21.95
N ALA A 449 -0.74 -2.08 -21.80
CA ALA A 449 -0.87 -3.08 -22.86
C ALA A 449 -2.24 -3.78 -22.80
N GLU A 450 -2.59 -4.52 -23.85
CA GLU A 450 -3.80 -5.36 -23.92
C GLU A 450 -5.07 -4.67 -23.39
N ARG A 451 -5.34 -3.47 -23.91
CA ARG A 451 -6.41 -2.59 -23.43
C ARG A 451 -7.80 -3.13 -23.75
N GLN A 452 -8.65 -3.15 -22.75
CA GLN A 452 -10.05 -3.54 -22.83
C GLN A 452 -10.91 -2.41 -22.27
N VAL A 453 -12.05 -2.19 -22.91
CA VAL A 453 -13.12 -1.36 -22.36
C VAL A 453 -14.38 -2.20 -22.29
N THR A 454 -15.01 -2.23 -21.12
CA THR A 454 -16.21 -3.01 -20.85
C THR A 454 -17.27 -2.10 -20.26
N THR A 455 -18.53 -2.21 -20.69
CA THR A 455 -19.65 -1.45 -20.12
C THR A 455 -20.53 -2.35 -19.27
N SER A 456 -21.52 -1.74 -18.61
CA SER A 456 -22.61 -2.48 -17.95
C SER A 456 -23.36 -3.45 -18.87
N ASP A 457 -23.20 -3.34 -20.18
CA ASP A 457 -23.95 -4.13 -21.17
C ASP A 457 -23.08 -5.19 -21.86
N GLY A 458 -21.76 -5.05 -21.80
CA GLY A 458 -20.81 -5.99 -22.39
C GLY A 458 -19.48 -5.36 -22.78
N PRO A 459 -18.52 -6.16 -23.30
CA PRO A 459 -17.27 -5.65 -23.82
C PRO A 459 -17.48 -4.81 -25.08
N ILE A 460 -16.74 -3.70 -25.21
CA ILE A 460 -16.74 -2.88 -26.43
C ILE A 460 -15.73 -3.47 -27.42
N ILE A 461 -16.26 -3.97 -28.53
CA ILE A 461 -15.45 -4.53 -29.62
C ILE A 461 -15.12 -3.49 -30.71
N GLY A 462 -16.02 -2.52 -30.94
CA GLY A 462 -15.89 -1.55 -32.01
C GLY A 462 -15.47 -0.16 -31.53
N PHE A 463 -14.38 0.37 -32.07
CA PHE A 463 -13.97 1.76 -31.94
C PHE A 463 -13.93 2.38 -33.34
N GLN A 464 -14.50 3.58 -33.49
CA GLN A 464 -14.41 4.36 -34.72
C GLN A 464 -13.27 5.37 -34.55
N GLU A 465 -12.22 5.27 -35.37
CA GLU A 465 -11.01 6.11 -35.24
C GLU A 465 -10.44 6.11 -33.81
N ASP A 466 -10.31 4.94 -33.20
CA ASP A 466 -9.88 4.74 -31.81
C ASP A 466 -10.80 5.37 -30.75
N ARG A 467 -12.01 5.81 -31.12
CA ARG A 467 -12.99 6.44 -30.24
C ARG A 467 -14.24 5.59 -30.07
N TYR A 468 -14.82 5.67 -28.88
CA TYR A 468 -16.11 5.08 -28.55
C TYR A 468 -17.00 6.11 -27.87
N ARG A 469 -18.30 6.08 -28.20
CA ARG A 469 -19.36 6.84 -27.55
C ARG A 469 -20.59 5.95 -27.37
N GLY A 470 -21.24 6.02 -26.21
CA GLY A 470 -22.44 5.22 -25.90
C GLY A 470 -22.99 5.53 -24.52
N GLU A 471 -24.26 5.25 -24.27
CA GLU A 471 -24.94 5.49 -22.99
C GLU A 471 -24.97 4.20 -22.16
N HIS A 472 -24.31 4.22 -21.00
CA HIS A 472 -24.20 3.05 -20.12
C HIS A 472 -24.23 3.48 -18.66
N THR A 473 -24.68 2.59 -17.78
CA THR A 473 -24.72 2.88 -16.33
C THR A 473 -23.34 2.81 -15.68
N ALA A 474 -22.40 2.09 -16.30
CA ALA A 474 -21.03 1.96 -15.83
C ALA A 474 -20.08 1.57 -16.97
N MET A 475 -18.79 1.90 -16.82
CA MET A 475 -17.72 1.56 -17.76
C MET A 475 -16.42 1.25 -17.00
N ASP A 476 -15.77 0.15 -17.35
CA ASP A 476 -14.39 -0.20 -16.99
C ASP A 476 -13.45 0.07 -18.17
N TYR A 477 -12.28 0.63 -17.87
CA TYR A 477 -11.13 0.63 -18.77
C TYR A 477 -9.96 -0.03 -18.05
N SER A 478 -9.55 -1.19 -18.55
CA SER A 478 -8.51 -2.02 -17.97
C SER A 478 -7.47 -2.49 -19.00
N GLY A 479 -6.30 -2.90 -18.51
CA GLY A 479 -5.18 -3.32 -19.34
C GLY A 479 -4.13 -4.07 -18.53
N LEU A 480 -3.05 -4.47 -19.19
CA LEU A 480 -1.85 -4.96 -18.52
C LEU A 480 -0.91 -3.79 -18.24
N PHE A 481 -0.56 -3.65 -16.97
CA PHE A 481 0.39 -2.71 -16.45
C PHE A 481 1.57 -3.53 -15.90
N ASP A 482 2.74 -3.47 -16.54
CA ASP A 482 3.87 -4.39 -16.29
C ASP A 482 3.47 -5.88 -16.28
N GLY A 483 2.63 -6.27 -17.25
CA GLY A 483 2.16 -7.64 -17.39
C GLY A 483 1.06 -8.06 -16.39
N ARG A 484 0.63 -7.18 -15.48
CA ARG A 484 -0.44 -7.45 -14.52
C ARG A 484 -1.74 -6.74 -14.89
N PRO A 485 -2.90 -7.40 -14.82
CA PRO A 485 -4.17 -6.76 -15.12
C PRO A 485 -4.57 -5.78 -14.02
N ALA A 486 -4.97 -4.57 -14.40
CA ALA A 486 -5.58 -3.57 -13.53
C ALA A 486 -6.48 -2.62 -14.35
N GLY A 487 -7.33 -1.85 -13.69
CA GLY A 487 -8.26 -0.95 -14.34
C GLY A 487 -8.79 0.16 -13.46
N ILE A 488 -9.47 1.10 -14.13
CA ILE A 488 -10.29 2.10 -13.47
C ILE A 488 -11.70 1.96 -14.05
N ALA A 489 -12.67 1.80 -13.16
CA ALA A 489 -14.08 1.69 -13.51
C ALA A 489 -14.89 2.84 -12.90
N PHE A 490 -15.92 3.28 -13.61
CA PHE A 490 -16.83 4.30 -13.14
C PHE A 490 -18.26 3.77 -13.15
N CYS A 491 -19.03 4.16 -12.13
CA CYS A 491 -20.48 4.06 -12.11
C CYS A 491 -21.10 5.46 -12.21
N ASP A 492 -22.06 5.60 -13.12
CA ASP A 492 -22.99 6.74 -13.17
C ASP A 492 -23.97 6.67 -11.98
N HIS A 493 -24.72 7.75 -11.74
CA HIS A 493 -25.78 7.78 -10.75
C HIS A 493 -27.12 8.12 -11.41
N PRO A 494 -28.25 7.46 -11.05
CA PRO A 494 -29.56 7.70 -11.68
C PRO A 494 -30.05 9.16 -11.59
N ASP A 495 -29.64 9.90 -10.55
CA ASP A 495 -29.96 11.32 -10.40
C ASP A 495 -29.12 12.27 -11.27
N ASN A 496 -28.12 11.76 -12.00
CA ASN A 496 -27.35 12.62 -12.89
C ASN A 496 -28.22 13.09 -14.06
N PRO A 497 -28.04 14.34 -14.52
CA PRO A 497 -28.68 14.79 -15.75
C PRO A 497 -28.23 13.90 -16.90
N ARG A 498 -29.19 13.44 -17.70
CA ARG A 498 -28.96 12.49 -18.80
C ARG A 498 -28.39 11.13 -18.34
N SER A 499 -28.74 10.66 -17.14
CA SER A 499 -28.47 9.26 -16.77
C SER A 499 -29.31 8.29 -17.62
N PRO A 500 -28.74 7.18 -18.14
CA PRO A 500 -27.32 6.81 -18.10
C PRO A 500 -26.43 7.77 -18.90
N THR A 501 -25.44 8.37 -18.23
CA THR A 501 -24.57 9.39 -18.81
C THR A 501 -23.86 8.84 -20.06
N PRO A 502 -23.84 9.57 -21.19
CA PRO A 502 -23.04 9.19 -22.34
C PRO A 502 -21.56 9.10 -21.98
N TRP A 503 -20.86 8.10 -22.50
CA TRP A 503 -19.44 7.90 -22.32
C TRP A 503 -18.67 8.38 -23.54
N TYR A 504 -17.42 8.79 -23.31
CA TYR A 504 -16.44 8.94 -24.36
C TYR A 504 -15.15 8.24 -23.95
N ALA A 505 -14.71 7.29 -24.76
CA ALA A 505 -13.51 6.50 -24.50
C ALA A 505 -12.57 6.49 -25.71
N ILE A 506 -11.28 6.40 -25.43
CA ILE A 506 -10.20 6.43 -26.38
C ILE A 506 -9.30 5.22 -26.15
N ARG A 507 -9.17 4.39 -27.19
CA ARG A 507 -8.23 3.28 -27.22
C ARG A 507 -7.38 3.38 -28.48
N GLY A 508 -6.42 4.30 -28.47
CA GLY A 508 -5.57 4.60 -29.63
C GLY A 508 -4.08 4.40 -29.37
N ALA A 509 -3.26 4.44 -30.41
CA ALA A 509 -1.82 4.16 -30.30
C ALA A 509 -1.07 5.08 -29.30
N VAL A 510 -1.51 6.32 -29.15
CA VAL A 510 -0.84 7.35 -28.33
C VAL A 510 -1.56 7.62 -27.01
N MET A 511 -2.87 7.33 -26.93
CA MET A 511 -3.71 7.73 -25.81
C MET A 511 -4.66 6.60 -25.38
N SER A 512 -4.77 6.46 -24.06
CA SER A 512 -5.78 5.70 -23.36
C SER A 512 -6.49 6.66 -22.41
N PHE A 513 -7.78 6.89 -22.64
CA PHE A 513 -8.56 7.92 -21.93
C PHE A 513 -10.03 7.53 -21.90
N PHE A 514 -10.74 7.90 -20.85
CA PHE A 514 -12.20 7.83 -20.83
C PHE A 514 -12.82 8.81 -19.83
N THR A 515 -14.09 9.11 -20.03
CA THR A 515 -14.87 10.05 -19.22
C THR A 515 -16.39 9.80 -19.38
N PRO A 516 -17.20 9.93 -18.31
CA PRO A 516 -18.63 10.16 -18.46
C PRO A 516 -18.85 11.57 -19.02
N ALA A 517 -19.14 11.62 -20.31
CA ALA A 517 -19.30 12.82 -21.10
C ALA A 517 -20.77 13.29 -21.11
N VAL A 518 -21.22 13.87 -20.00
CA VAL A 518 -22.62 14.30 -19.80
C VAL A 518 -23.17 15.24 -20.90
N ILE A 519 -22.29 15.99 -21.57
CA ILE A 519 -22.62 16.88 -22.69
C ILE A 519 -22.25 16.32 -24.07
N CYS A 520 -22.03 15.00 -24.20
CA CYS A 520 -21.59 14.36 -25.45
C CYS A 520 -22.49 14.62 -26.64
N TYR A 521 -23.81 14.48 -26.46
CA TYR A 521 -24.83 14.65 -27.50
C TYR A 521 -25.50 16.03 -27.49
N GLY A 522 -24.82 17.04 -26.94
CA GLY A 522 -25.24 18.44 -27.05
C GLY A 522 -25.03 19.25 -25.76
N PRO A 523 -25.09 20.59 -25.88
CA PRO A 523 -24.85 21.50 -24.77
C PRO A 523 -25.91 21.39 -23.68
N MET A 524 -25.61 21.95 -22.50
CA MET A 524 -26.55 22.16 -21.41
C MET A 524 -26.60 23.61 -21.01
N THR A 525 -27.78 24.10 -20.59
CA THR A 525 -27.94 25.48 -20.14
C THR A 525 -28.42 25.53 -18.70
N LEU A 526 -27.91 26.51 -17.95
CA LEU A 526 -28.33 26.79 -16.58
C LEU A 526 -28.67 28.27 -16.46
N LYS A 527 -29.82 28.56 -15.85
CA LYS A 527 -30.25 29.93 -15.51
C LYS A 527 -29.47 30.44 -14.29
N PRO A 528 -29.37 31.77 -14.08
CA PRO A 528 -28.78 32.31 -12.85
C PRO A 528 -29.43 31.69 -11.60
N GLY A 529 -28.59 31.23 -10.66
CA GLY A 529 -29.00 30.57 -9.42
C GLY A 529 -29.45 29.11 -9.58
N GLN A 530 -29.54 28.58 -10.81
CA GLN A 530 -29.89 27.18 -11.03
C GLN A 530 -28.69 26.27 -10.71
N SER A 531 -28.95 25.17 -10.03
CA SER A 531 -27.95 24.15 -9.70
C SER A 531 -28.14 22.85 -10.49
N MET A 532 -27.03 22.14 -10.69
CA MET A 532 -26.96 20.80 -11.28
C MET A 532 -25.98 19.96 -10.47
N THR A 533 -26.33 18.70 -10.21
CA THR A 533 -25.45 17.79 -9.46
C THR A 533 -24.97 16.66 -10.37
N LEU A 534 -23.67 16.36 -10.33
CA LEU A 534 -23.08 15.16 -10.90
C LEU A 534 -22.53 14.28 -9.78
N ARG A 535 -22.80 12.98 -9.84
CA ARG A 535 -22.37 11.96 -8.89
C ARG A 535 -21.77 10.77 -9.62
N TYR A 536 -20.56 10.39 -9.26
CA TYR A 536 -19.90 9.21 -9.82
C TYR A 536 -19.24 8.42 -8.71
N ARG A 537 -19.21 7.09 -8.84
CA ARG A 537 -18.29 6.26 -8.06
C ARG A 537 -17.18 5.78 -8.98
N VAL A 538 -15.95 6.13 -8.64
CA VAL A 538 -14.74 5.69 -9.35
C VAL A 538 -14.11 4.56 -8.55
N PHE A 539 -13.70 3.50 -9.23
CA PHE A 539 -13.00 2.36 -8.64
C PHE A 539 -11.63 2.22 -9.27
N ILE A 540 -10.63 2.00 -8.44
CA ILE A 540 -9.29 1.60 -8.84
C ILE A 540 -9.15 0.15 -8.38
N HIS A 541 -8.94 -0.77 -9.31
CA HIS A 541 -9.00 -2.19 -9.01
C HIS A 541 -7.89 -2.99 -9.71
N PRO A 542 -7.43 -4.09 -9.09
CA PRO A 542 -6.70 -5.11 -9.83
C PRO A 542 -7.66 -5.91 -10.73
N GLY A 543 -7.10 -6.59 -11.72
CA GLY A 543 -7.86 -7.41 -12.66
C GLY A 543 -8.55 -6.60 -13.76
N ARG A 544 -9.56 -7.23 -14.36
CA ARG A 544 -10.40 -6.66 -15.43
C ARG A 544 -11.84 -6.88 -15.04
N TRP A 545 -12.66 -5.84 -15.05
CA TRP A 545 -14.06 -5.98 -14.65
C TRP A 545 -14.92 -6.37 -15.84
N ASP A 546 -15.82 -7.32 -15.59
CA ASP A 546 -16.85 -7.70 -16.55
C ASP A 546 -18.14 -6.89 -16.36
N ALA A 547 -19.07 -7.03 -17.30
CA ALA A 547 -20.36 -6.35 -17.25
C ALA A 547 -21.20 -6.75 -16.02
N GLY A 548 -21.02 -7.97 -15.51
CA GLY A 548 -21.70 -8.45 -14.31
C GLY A 548 -21.25 -7.71 -13.05
N ARG A 549 -19.94 -7.57 -12.85
CA ARG A 549 -19.35 -6.80 -11.75
C ARG A 549 -19.75 -5.33 -11.84
N LEU A 550 -19.68 -4.73 -13.02
CA LEU A 550 -20.10 -3.34 -13.25
C LEU A 550 -21.56 -3.09 -12.86
N ARG A 551 -22.48 -3.97 -13.28
CA ARG A 551 -23.90 -3.86 -12.88
C ARG A 551 -24.08 -4.02 -11.36
N ALA A 552 -23.37 -4.96 -10.73
CA ALA A 552 -23.46 -5.16 -9.29
C ALA A 552 -23.00 -3.93 -8.51
N GLU A 553 -21.89 -3.29 -8.91
CA GLU A 553 -21.40 -2.08 -8.25
C GLU A 553 -22.30 -0.86 -8.51
N TYR A 554 -22.83 -0.72 -9.72
CA TYR A 554 -23.82 0.33 -10.03
C TYR A 554 -25.05 0.21 -9.12
N GLN A 555 -25.61 -0.99 -8.95
CA GLN A 555 -26.77 -1.20 -8.07
C GLN A 555 -26.47 -0.85 -6.61
N ARG A 556 -25.27 -1.19 -6.11
CA ARG A 556 -24.82 -0.81 -4.76
C ARG A 556 -24.61 0.70 -4.60
N PHE A 557 -24.25 1.40 -5.68
CA PHE A 557 -24.09 2.84 -5.66
C PHE A 557 -25.44 3.57 -5.76
N ALA A 558 -26.26 3.22 -6.75
CA ALA A 558 -27.57 3.80 -7.00
C ALA A 558 -28.57 3.59 -5.84
N GLY A 559 -28.43 2.48 -5.09
CA GLY A 559 -29.30 2.17 -3.95
C GLY A 559 -28.94 2.87 -2.63
N LYS A 560 -27.81 3.59 -2.53
CA LYS A 560 -27.44 4.31 -1.32
C LYS A 560 -28.08 5.71 -1.31
N PRO A 561 -28.83 6.11 -0.25
CA PRO A 561 -29.24 7.50 -0.10
C PRO A 561 -28.00 8.41 0.05
N PRO A 562 -28.07 9.69 -0.34
CA PRO A 562 -26.96 10.63 -0.16
C PRO A 562 -26.55 10.65 1.32
N GLN A 563 -25.26 10.45 1.62
CA GLN A 563 -24.77 10.71 2.97
C GLN A 563 -24.97 12.21 3.26
N ALA A 564 -25.77 12.52 4.29
CA ALA A 564 -25.96 13.87 4.75
C ALA A 564 -24.62 14.37 5.34
N ASN A 565 -24.11 15.48 4.82
CA ASN A 565 -22.94 16.15 5.37
C ASN A 565 -23.20 16.51 6.85
N HIS A 566 -22.33 16.03 7.75
CA HIS A 566 -22.22 16.55 9.12
C HIS A 566 -21.22 17.71 9.19
#